data_AF-A0A9D1UBE5-F1
#
_entry.id   AF-A0A9D1UBE5-F1
#
_cell.length_a   1.000
_cell.length_b   1.000
_cell.length_c   1.000
_cell.angle_alpha   90.00
_cell.angle_beta   90.00
_cell.angle_gamma   90.00
#
_symmetry.space_group_name_H-M   'P 1'
#
loop_
_entity.id
_entity.type
_entity.pdbx_description
1 polymer ?
#
loop_
_entity_poly.entity_id
_entity_poly.type
_entity_poly.pdbx_seq_one_letter_code
_entity_poly.pdbx_strand_id
1 'polypeptide(L)'
;MGFDKKAPGAGAEVYCTLEPGKAILEWKLYVTEEEPGAFFRILVYDKRDMLVLEGRQCVGEEELLRTLLLHPHLWRGPEDAYLYRAEIFLVGPGERGVLDKISFWFPIRSFREVLGKGWYLNGEPFCRKTVRYEAACLREETQKELSLFVQMGANTVSIESPGKQPAFFYRLCEELGLVVWVLGKGEEAKAHMLLQGGIPTSLFYRYKARWSTEPFVYISLDSLRREKDGNFSITVYSSQKKAALYVDGVLFEFQSGQGEFIFREIPFSKLFLCLTAEAGECTMSLTVHKTFTKASLFHDNYPLECSS
;
A
#
# COMPACT_ATOMS: atom_id res chain seq x y z
N MET A 1 16.23 10.96 -34.86
CA MET A 1 16.47 9.94 -33.81
C MET A 1 16.08 10.44 -32.42
N GLY A 2 15.31 9.65 -31.66
CA GLY A 2 14.91 9.92 -30.28
C GLY A 2 14.37 8.65 -29.60
N PHE A 3 14.05 8.69 -28.30
CA PHE A 3 13.43 7.56 -27.61
C PHE A 3 11.99 7.34 -28.11
N ASP A 4 11.62 6.08 -28.32
CA ASP A 4 10.24 5.74 -28.69
C ASP A 4 9.33 5.82 -27.46
N LYS A 5 8.59 6.93 -27.33
CA LYS A 5 7.66 7.15 -26.22
C LYS A 5 6.42 6.24 -26.27
N LYS A 6 6.16 5.56 -27.39
CA LYS A 6 5.06 4.59 -27.53
C LYS A 6 5.49 3.17 -27.12
N ALA A 7 6.79 2.92 -27.02
CA ALA A 7 7.32 1.66 -26.52
C ALA A 7 7.07 1.47 -25.02
N PRO A 8 7.20 0.24 -24.48
CA PRO A 8 7.14 -0.02 -23.06
C PRO A 8 8.05 0.91 -22.24
N GLY A 9 7.58 1.31 -21.06
CA GLY A 9 8.30 2.26 -20.18
C GLY A 9 8.53 3.65 -20.79
N ALA A 10 7.82 4.00 -21.87
CA ALA A 10 7.99 5.24 -22.63
C ALA A 10 9.42 5.44 -23.17
N GLY A 11 10.08 4.34 -23.54
CA GLY A 11 11.38 4.34 -24.22
C GLY A 11 12.47 3.54 -23.52
N ALA A 12 12.27 3.08 -22.29
CA ALA A 12 13.21 2.19 -21.61
C ALA A 12 12.55 1.31 -20.54
N GLU A 13 13.08 0.10 -20.39
CA GLU A 13 12.79 -0.81 -19.31
C GLU A 13 14.10 -1.26 -18.64
N VAL A 14 14.04 -1.54 -17.35
CA VAL A 14 15.15 -2.10 -16.59
C VAL A 14 14.69 -3.36 -15.88
N TYR A 15 15.42 -4.44 -16.10
CA TYR A 15 15.17 -5.73 -15.46
C TYR A 15 16.28 -6.00 -14.45
N CYS A 16 15.91 -6.44 -13.25
CA CYS A 16 16.84 -6.62 -12.15
C CYS A 16 16.96 -8.10 -11.78
N THR A 17 18.20 -8.61 -11.80
CA THR A 17 18.56 -9.91 -11.23
C THR A 17 19.46 -9.70 -10.01
N LEU A 18 19.10 -10.31 -8.88
CA LEU A 18 19.87 -10.21 -7.64
C LEU A 18 20.82 -11.41 -7.48
N GLU A 19 22.08 -11.12 -7.18
CA GLU A 19 23.10 -12.06 -6.75
C GLU A 19 23.64 -11.66 -5.37
N PRO A 20 24.34 -12.54 -4.63
CA PRO A 20 24.91 -12.18 -3.34
C PRO A 20 25.77 -10.90 -3.42
N GLY A 21 25.30 -9.85 -2.72
CA GLY A 21 25.99 -8.57 -2.62
C GLY A 21 25.92 -7.67 -3.86
N LYS A 22 25.18 -8.02 -4.92
CA LYS A 22 25.12 -7.22 -6.15
C LYS A 22 23.80 -7.36 -6.92
N ALA A 23 23.43 -6.32 -7.65
CA ALA A 23 22.34 -6.33 -8.62
C ALA A 23 22.89 -6.22 -10.03
N ILE A 24 22.41 -7.08 -10.92
CA ILE A 24 22.63 -6.99 -12.37
C ILE A 24 21.39 -6.33 -12.96
N LEU A 25 21.61 -5.20 -13.64
CA LEU A 25 20.57 -4.44 -14.31
C LEU A 25 20.71 -4.63 -15.83
N GLU A 26 19.66 -5.17 -16.44
CA GLU A 26 19.54 -5.32 -17.89
C GLU A 26 18.65 -4.21 -18.44
N TRP A 27 19.22 -3.37 -19.31
CA TRP A 27 18.53 -2.21 -19.87
C TRP A 27 18.04 -2.54 -21.27
N LYS A 28 16.74 -2.37 -21.49
CA LYS A 28 16.12 -2.48 -22.80
C LYS A 28 15.67 -1.09 -23.24
N LEU A 29 16.31 -0.57 -24.27
CA LEU A 29 16.15 0.81 -24.74
C LEU A 29 15.48 0.80 -26.11
N TYR A 30 14.53 1.71 -26.31
CA TYR A 30 13.74 1.79 -27.54
C TYR A 30 13.91 3.16 -28.17
N VAL A 31 14.35 3.18 -29.44
CA VAL A 31 14.53 4.40 -30.24
C VAL A 31 13.73 4.31 -31.53
N THR A 32 13.33 5.45 -32.08
CA THR A 32 12.52 5.49 -33.31
C THR A 32 13.32 5.22 -34.57
N GLU A 33 14.62 5.49 -34.53
CA GLU A 33 15.57 5.36 -35.63
C GLU A 33 16.92 4.95 -35.02
N GLU A 34 17.77 4.29 -35.79
CA GLU A 34 19.13 3.97 -35.38
C GLU A 34 20.12 4.77 -36.23
N GLU A 35 20.99 5.53 -35.56
CA GLU A 35 22.04 6.31 -36.22
C GLU A 35 23.41 5.72 -35.89
N PRO A 36 24.19 5.26 -36.89
CA PRO A 36 25.50 4.69 -36.65
C PRO A 36 26.43 5.65 -35.89
N GLY A 37 27.05 5.13 -34.82
CA GLY A 37 27.96 5.90 -33.96
C GLY A 37 27.29 6.71 -32.87
N ALA A 38 25.95 6.75 -32.82
CA ALA A 38 25.24 7.22 -31.64
C ALA A 38 25.32 6.17 -30.51
N PHE A 39 25.15 6.62 -29.27
CA PHE A 39 25.22 5.74 -28.11
C PHE A 39 24.29 6.22 -26.98
N PHE A 40 23.90 5.28 -26.13
CA PHE A 40 23.20 5.53 -24.88
C PHE A 40 24.20 5.76 -23.75
N ARG A 41 23.95 6.76 -22.91
CA ARG A 41 24.64 6.96 -21.63
C ARG A 41 23.61 6.86 -20.51
N ILE A 42 23.81 5.91 -19.61
CA ILE A 42 22.92 5.65 -18.46
C ILE A 42 23.61 6.13 -17.20
N LEU A 43 22.93 6.96 -16.42
CA LEU A 43 23.35 7.41 -15.10
C LEU A 43 22.28 6.99 -14.09
N VAL A 44 22.69 6.31 -13.02
CA VAL A 44 21.79 5.93 -11.92
C VAL A 44 22.22 6.62 -10.65
N TYR A 45 21.25 7.24 -9.99
CA TYR A 45 21.44 8.00 -8.77
C TYR A 45 20.71 7.34 -7.59
N ASP A 46 21.33 7.41 -6.41
CA ASP A 46 20.73 7.01 -5.14
C ASP A 46 19.72 8.07 -4.64
N LYS A 47 19.05 7.83 -3.50
CA LYS A 47 18.05 8.76 -2.94
C LYS A 47 18.63 10.11 -2.46
N ARG A 48 19.96 10.24 -2.41
CA ARG A 48 20.68 11.46 -2.03
C ARG A 48 21.22 12.18 -3.27
N ASP A 49 20.76 11.79 -4.46
CA ASP A 49 21.24 12.27 -5.76
C ASP A 49 22.73 12.01 -6.01
N MET A 50 23.31 11.00 -5.37
CA MET A 50 24.68 10.56 -5.66
C MET A 50 24.70 9.58 -6.82
N LEU A 51 25.58 9.81 -7.81
CA LEU A 51 25.79 8.88 -8.92
C LEU A 51 26.40 7.57 -8.39
N VAL A 52 25.70 6.45 -8.61
CA VAL A 52 26.12 5.12 -8.13
C VAL A 52 26.44 4.13 -9.25
N LEU A 53 25.99 4.42 -10.48
CA LEU A 53 26.25 3.57 -11.63
C LEU A 53 26.22 4.40 -12.91
N GLU A 54 27.16 4.12 -13.79
CA GLU A 54 27.23 4.67 -15.14
C GLU A 54 27.39 3.51 -16.15
N GLY A 55 26.66 3.58 -17.26
CA GLY A 55 26.72 2.63 -18.35
C GLY A 55 26.74 3.33 -19.71
N ARG A 56 27.34 2.68 -20.70
CA ARG A 56 27.39 3.16 -22.08
C ARG A 56 27.20 1.99 -23.04
N GLN A 57 26.40 2.18 -24.08
CA GLN A 57 26.17 1.19 -25.13
C GLN A 57 25.94 1.88 -26.47
N CYS A 58 26.52 1.39 -27.56
CA CYS A 58 26.24 1.90 -28.89
C CYS A 58 24.81 1.58 -29.31
N VAL A 59 24.18 2.49 -30.07
CA VAL A 59 22.86 2.22 -30.67
C VAL A 59 23.02 1.11 -31.71
N GLY A 60 22.07 0.16 -31.74
CA GLY A 60 22.04 -0.96 -32.67
C GLY A 60 22.80 -2.21 -32.22
N GLU A 61 23.32 -2.26 -30.98
CA GLU A 61 23.86 -3.51 -30.42
C GLU A 61 22.74 -4.53 -30.15
N GLU A 62 22.98 -5.80 -30.52
CA GLU A 62 22.00 -6.89 -30.33
C GLU A 62 21.85 -7.31 -28.86
N GLU A 63 22.96 -7.28 -28.10
CA GLU A 63 22.94 -7.62 -26.68
C GLU A 63 22.44 -6.45 -25.83
N LEU A 64 21.62 -6.74 -24.82
CA LEU A 64 21.17 -5.72 -23.88
C LEU A 64 22.35 -5.22 -23.04
N LEU A 65 22.42 -3.90 -22.82
CA LEU A 65 23.36 -3.34 -21.86
C LEU A 65 23.11 -3.92 -20.48
N ARG A 66 24.15 -4.58 -19.95
CA ARG A 66 24.20 -5.09 -18.58
C ARG A 66 25.08 -4.20 -17.73
N THR A 67 24.53 -3.68 -16.65
CA THR A 67 25.30 -2.92 -15.66
C THR A 67 25.23 -3.59 -14.29
N LEU A 68 26.27 -3.38 -13.49
CA LEU A 68 26.43 -4.01 -12.18
C LEU A 68 26.42 -2.95 -11.08
N LEU A 69 25.53 -3.11 -10.09
CA LEU A 69 25.53 -2.30 -8.88
C LEU A 69 25.92 -3.18 -7.68
N LEU A 70 27.00 -2.82 -6.99
CA LEU A 70 27.44 -3.49 -5.77
C LEU A 70 26.68 -2.95 -4.55
N HIS A 71 26.36 -3.84 -3.62
CA HIS A 71 25.66 -3.54 -2.36
C HIS A 71 24.41 -2.67 -2.54
N PRO A 72 23.46 -3.06 -3.42
CA PRO A 72 22.27 -2.27 -3.67
C PRO A 72 21.42 -2.15 -2.41
N HIS A 73 20.93 -0.94 -2.13
CA HIS A 73 19.78 -0.73 -1.25
C HIS A 73 18.53 -1.31 -1.96
N LEU A 74 17.97 -2.38 -1.40
CA LEU A 74 16.82 -3.07 -2.00
C LEU A 74 15.50 -2.43 -1.59
N TRP A 75 14.54 -2.41 -2.50
CA TRP A 75 13.14 -2.12 -2.18
C TRP A 75 12.54 -3.31 -1.41
N ARG A 76 11.98 -3.07 -0.21
CA ARG A 76 11.46 -4.10 0.71
C ARG A 76 9.98 -3.94 1.03
N GLY A 77 9.22 -3.38 0.11
CA GLY A 77 7.80 -3.11 0.32
C GLY A 77 7.59 -1.89 1.23
N PRO A 78 6.51 -1.83 2.01
CA PRO A 78 6.18 -0.63 2.78
C PRO A 78 7.16 -0.32 3.91
N GLU A 79 7.96 -1.30 4.32
CA GLU A 79 9.03 -1.11 5.31
C GLU A 79 10.18 -0.24 4.78
N ASP A 80 10.48 -0.34 3.48
CA ASP A 80 11.59 0.39 2.85
C ASP A 80 11.38 0.44 1.32
N ALA A 81 10.56 1.38 0.87
CA ALA A 81 10.23 1.59 -0.53
C ALA A 81 11.34 2.36 -1.28
N TYR A 82 12.57 1.83 -1.26
CA TYR A 82 13.73 2.49 -1.86
C TYR A 82 13.66 2.52 -3.40
N LEU A 83 13.78 3.71 -3.98
CA LEU A 83 13.80 3.93 -5.42
C LEU A 83 15.10 4.61 -5.84
N TYR A 84 15.68 4.14 -6.94
CA TYR A 84 16.77 4.82 -7.64
C TYR A 84 16.22 5.69 -8.75
N ARG A 85 16.97 6.72 -9.15
CA ARG A 85 16.64 7.55 -10.30
C ARG A 85 17.57 7.22 -11.46
N ALA A 86 17.03 6.76 -12.58
CA ALA A 86 17.76 6.59 -13.82
C ALA A 86 17.62 7.85 -14.69
N GLU A 87 18.71 8.31 -15.27
CA GLU A 87 18.73 9.22 -16.40
C GLU A 87 19.43 8.55 -17.58
N ILE A 88 18.77 8.53 -18.73
CA ILE A 88 19.28 7.90 -19.94
C ILE A 88 19.33 8.97 -21.02
N PHE A 89 20.53 9.19 -21.55
CA PHE A 89 20.82 10.15 -22.60
C PHE A 89 21.09 9.41 -23.89
N LEU A 90 20.43 9.80 -24.96
CA LEU A 90 20.77 9.41 -26.32
C LEU A 90 21.75 10.45 -26.86
N VAL A 91 22.98 10.06 -27.14
CA VAL A 91 24.07 10.96 -27.56
C VAL A 91 24.40 10.69 -29.02
N GLY A 92 24.50 11.76 -29.81
CA GLY A 92 24.77 11.68 -31.25
C GLY A 92 26.21 11.28 -31.58
N PRO A 93 26.47 10.93 -32.86
CA PRO A 93 27.78 10.44 -33.29
C PRO A 93 28.91 11.45 -33.04
N GLY A 94 30.01 10.95 -32.45
CA GLY A 94 31.17 11.77 -32.11
C GLY A 94 30.94 12.72 -30.93
N GLU A 95 30.02 12.39 -30.03
CA GLU A 95 29.70 13.17 -28.81
C GLU A 95 29.26 14.62 -29.11
N ARG A 96 28.71 14.85 -30.31
CA ARG A 96 28.29 16.18 -30.80
C ARG A 96 27.10 16.79 -30.04
N GLY A 97 26.51 16.07 -29.09
CA GLY A 97 25.45 16.57 -28.22
C GLY A 97 24.46 15.47 -27.79
N VAL A 98 23.62 15.81 -26.81
CA VAL A 98 22.48 14.99 -26.40
C VAL A 98 21.33 15.21 -27.37
N LEU A 99 20.84 14.14 -27.98
CA LEU A 99 19.71 14.12 -28.92
C LEU A 99 18.37 14.01 -28.20
N ASP A 100 18.29 13.17 -27.17
CA ASP A 100 17.08 12.99 -26.33
C ASP A 100 17.47 12.51 -24.93
N LYS A 101 16.55 12.67 -23.97
CA LYS A 101 16.72 12.25 -22.57
C LYS A 101 15.41 11.65 -22.05
N ILE A 102 15.54 10.57 -21.28
CA ILE A 102 14.47 10.07 -20.40
C ILE A 102 14.96 9.95 -18.97
N SER A 103 14.04 10.09 -18.02
CA SER A 103 14.31 9.95 -16.60
C SER A 103 13.13 9.24 -15.93
N PHE A 104 13.42 8.28 -15.08
CA PHE A 104 12.41 7.58 -14.30
C PHE A 104 12.99 7.04 -13.01
N TRP A 105 12.11 6.76 -12.04
CA TRP A 105 12.50 6.08 -10.81
C TRP A 105 12.16 4.61 -10.90
N PHE A 106 12.98 3.75 -10.33
CA PHE A 106 12.75 2.30 -10.35
C PHE A 106 13.22 1.63 -9.06
N PRO A 107 12.54 0.56 -8.62
CA PRO A 107 12.98 -0.25 -7.49
C PRO A 107 14.03 -1.28 -7.93
N ILE A 108 14.98 -1.59 -7.04
CA ILE A 108 15.83 -2.78 -7.16
C ILE A 108 15.29 -3.83 -6.20
N ARG A 109 14.73 -4.91 -6.74
CA ARG A 109 14.16 -6.03 -5.98
C ARG A 109 14.08 -7.30 -6.81
N SER A 110 13.93 -8.44 -6.14
CA SER A 110 13.50 -9.70 -6.75
C SER A 110 12.15 -10.10 -6.18
N PHE A 111 11.16 -10.38 -7.03
CA PHE A 111 9.87 -10.88 -6.60
C PHE A 111 9.49 -12.09 -7.44
N ARG A 112 9.32 -13.25 -6.79
CA ARG A 112 9.11 -14.52 -7.48
C ARG A 112 8.19 -15.44 -6.70
N GLU A 113 7.43 -16.24 -7.43
CA GLU A 113 6.70 -17.37 -6.86
C GLU A 113 7.61 -18.60 -6.87
N VAL A 114 7.61 -19.33 -5.76
CA VAL A 114 8.23 -20.64 -5.66
C VAL A 114 7.11 -21.66 -5.54
N LEU A 115 7.00 -22.56 -6.53
CA LEU A 115 5.94 -23.56 -6.60
C LEU A 115 5.85 -24.35 -5.28
N GLY A 116 4.64 -24.40 -4.72
CA GLY A 116 4.35 -25.07 -3.45
C GLY A 116 4.83 -24.34 -2.19
N LYS A 117 5.60 -23.25 -2.30
CA LYS A 117 6.12 -22.47 -1.16
C LYS A 117 5.59 -21.04 -1.08
N GLY A 118 4.96 -20.53 -2.13
CA GLY A 118 4.37 -19.19 -2.17
C GLY A 118 5.32 -18.12 -2.71
N TRP A 119 5.07 -16.87 -2.35
CA TRP A 119 5.77 -15.69 -2.88
C TRP A 119 6.99 -15.32 -2.05
N TYR A 120 8.01 -14.80 -2.71
CA TYR A 120 9.24 -14.33 -2.07
C TYR A 120 9.62 -12.95 -2.57
N LEU A 121 10.01 -12.06 -1.66
CA LEU A 121 10.57 -10.74 -1.93
C LEU A 121 12.01 -10.70 -1.44
N ASN A 122 12.95 -10.46 -2.36
CA ASN A 122 14.39 -10.42 -2.08
C ASN A 122 14.94 -11.69 -1.40
N GLY A 123 14.32 -12.84 -1.67
CA GLY A 123 14.69 -14.13 -1.07
C GLY A 123 13.97 -14.47 0.24
N GLU A 124 13.23 -13.54 0.82
CA GLU A 124 12.44 -13.76 2.05
C GLU A 124 10.98 -14.10 1.74
N PRO A 125 10.31 -14.97 2.53
CA PRO A 125 8.89 -15.27 2.36
C PRO A 125 8.02 -14.00 2.40
N PHE A 126 7.17 -13.83 1.39
CA PHE A 126 6.28 -12.68 1.26
C PHE A 126 4.82 -13.10 1.42
N CYS A 127 4.24 -12.83 2.59
CA CYS A 127 2.82 -13.01 2.82
C CYS A 127 2.05 -11.78 2.31
N ARG A 128 1.23 -11.97 1.27
CA ARG A 128 0.42 -10.90 0.69
C ARG A 128 -0.70 -10.50 1.65
N LYS A 129 -0.78 -9.22 1.97
CA LYS A 129 -1.84 -8.55 2.72
C LYS A 129 -2.54 -7.62 1.74
N THR A 130 -3.55 -8.16 1.07
CA THR A 130 -4.05 -7.60 -0.19
C THR A 130 -5.29 -6.74 0.01
N VAL A 131 -5.26 -5.53 -0.54
CA VAL A 131 -6.44 -4.68 -0.73
C VAL A 131 -6.81 -4.66 -2.20
N ARG A 132 -8.07 -5.00 -2.52
CA ARG A 132 -8.61 -4.86 -3.87
C ARG A 132 -9.00 -3.41 -4.11
N TYR A 133 -8.39 -2.82 -5.13
CA TYR A 133 -8.56 -1.42 -5.51
C TYR A 133 -9.20 -1.31 -6.89
N GLU A 134 -10.32 -0.60 -6.98
CA GLU A 134 -11.17 -0.60 -8.17
C GLU A 134 -10.69 0.42 -9.21
N ALA A 135 -10.60 1.69 -8.83
CA ALA A 135 -10.21 2.76 -9.74
C ALA A 135 -9.60 3.94 -8.97
N ALA A 136 -8.43 4.40 -9.40
CA ALA A 136 -7.86 5.66 -8.94
C ALA A 136 -8.54 6.84 -9.64
N CYS A 137 -8.90 7.86 -8.87
CA CYS A 137 -9.50 9.11 -9.36
C CYS A 137 -8.45 10.23 -9.44
N LEU A 138 -8.30 11.01 -8.36
CA LEU A 138 -7.31 12.07 -8.23
C LEU A 138 -6.07 11.54 -7.52
N ARG A 139 -4.88 12.03 -7.93
CA ARG A 139 -3.60 11.58 -7.38
C ARG A 139 -3.51 11.76 -5.87
N GLU A 140 -3.92 12.91 -5.35
CA GLU A 140 -3.85 13.20 -3.91
C GLU A 140 -4.80 12.34 -3.08
N GLU A 141 -6.01 12.10 -3.58
CA GLU A 141 -6.99 11.22 -2.93
C GLU A 141 -6.50 9.78 -2.91
N THR A 142 -6.06 9.28 -4.07
CA THR A 142 -5.47 7.95 -4.22
C THR A 142 -4.26 7.78 -3.28
N GLN A 143 -3.39 8.78 -3.20
CA GLN A 143 -2.23 8.74 -2.30
C GLN A 143 -2.67 8.64 -0.83
N LYS A 144 -3.67 9.41 -0.40
CA LYS A 144 -4.20 9.33 0.96
C LYS A 144 -4.80 7.96 1.26
N GLU A 145 -5.59 7.40 0.36
CA GLU A 145 -6.19 6.07 0.51
C GLU A 145 -5.14 4.97 0.59
N LEU A 146 -4.18 4.94 -0.35
CA LEU A 146 -3.11 3.95 -0.36
C LEU A 146 -2.23 4.06 0.89
N SER A 147 -1.98 5.29 1.38
CA SER A 147 -1.23 5.52 2.62
C SER A 147 -1.96 4.95 3.84
N LEU A 148 -3.30 5.08 3.89
CA LEU A 148 -4.11 4.46 4.94
C LEU A 148 -4.02 2.93 4.86
N PHE A 149 -4.02 2.33 3.67
CA PHE A 149 -3.84 0.89 3.52
C PHE A 149 -2.46 0.42 3.98
N VAL A 150 -1.40 1.19 3.69
CA VAL A 150 -0.07 0.92 4.24
C VAL A 150 -0.08 0.99 5.78
N GLN A 151 -0.72 2.01 6.37
CA GLN A 151 -0.86 2.11 7.83
C GLN A 151 -1.68 0.94 8.43
N MET A 152 -2.67 0.44 7.69
CA MET A 152 -3.41 -0.78 8.04
C MET A 152 -2.50 -2.02 8.04
N GLY A 153 -1.34 -1.96 7.38
CA GLY A 153 -0.40 -3.06 7.21
C GLY A 153 -0.53 -3.79 5.88
N ALA A 154 -1.26 -3.25 4.90
CA ALA A 154 -1.30 -3.80 3.56
C ALA A 154 0.07 -3.65 2.87
N ASN A 155 0.45 -4.66 2.09
CA ASN A 155 1.69 -4.65 1.29
C ASN A 155 1.45 -4.98 -0.19
N THR A 156 0.20 -5.27 -0.55
CA THR A 156 -0.21 -5.67 -1.89
C THR A 156 -1.51 -4.98 -2.23
N VAL A 157 -1.65 -4.51 -3.47
CA VAL A 157 -2.91 -4.04 -4.03
C VAL A 157 -3.26 -4.90 -5.24
N SER A 158 -4.49 -5.43 -5.26
CA SER A 158 -5.01 -6.15 -6.43
C SER A 158 -5.87 -5.23 -7.30
N ILE A 159 -5.72 -5.36 -8.62
CA ILE A 159 -6.47 -4.61 -9.63
C ILE A 159 -7.07 -5.58 -10.65
N GLU A 160 -8.17 -5.20 -11.30
CA GLU A 160 -8.84 -6.07 -12.26
C GLU A 160 -8.04 -6.27 -13.56
N SER A 161 -7.44 -5.20 -14.07
CA SER A 161 -6.56 -5.28 -15.23
C SER A 161 -5.56 -4.12 -15.26
N PRO A 162 -4.36 -4.32 -15.82
CA PRO A 162 -3.34 -3.27 -15.85
C PRO A 162 -3.78 -1.99 -16.58
N GLY A 163 -4.65 -2.11 -17.58
CA GLY A 163 -5.12 -0.96 -18.37
C GLY A 163 -6.18 -0.08 -17.68
N LYS A 164 -6.71 -0.48 -16.52
CA LYS A 164 -7.76 0.29 -15.82
C LYS A 164 -7.21 1.38 -14.91
N GLN A 165 -5.95 1.30 -14.50
CA GLN A 165 -5.35 2.28 -13.60
C GLN A 165 -4.50 3.31 -14.37
N PRO A 166 -4.54 4.59 -13.96
CA PRO A 166 -3.67 5.61 -14.54
C PRO A 166 -2.20 5.38 -14.17
N ALA A 167 -1.26 5.88 -14.97
CA ALA A 167 0.18 5.69 -14.74
C ALA A 167 0.63 6.13 -13.33
N PHE A 168 0.05 7.22 -12.79
CA PHE A 168 0.41 7.71 -11.46
C PHE A 168 0.07 6.72 -10.34
N PHE A 169 -0.92 5.84 -10.51
CA PHE A 169 -1.30 4.85 -9.51
C PHE A 169 -0.15 3.86 -9.26
N TYR A 170 0.45 3.34 -10.33
CA TYR A 170 1.60 2.44 -10.23
C TYR A 170 2.80 3.11 -9.57
N ARG A 171 3.02 4.39 -9.90
CA ARG A 171 4.07 5.21 -9.28
C ARG A 171 3.85 5.37 -7.78
N LEU A 172 2.63 5.68 -7.36
CA LEU A 172 2.27 5.75 -5.94
C LEU A 172 2.46 4.40 -5.25
N CYS A 173 2.09 3.29 -5.87
CA CYS A 173 2.30 1.96 -5.32
C CYS A 173 3.80 1.65 -5.13
N GLU A 174 4.66 1.98 -6.09
CA GLU A 174 6.12 1.83 -5.96
C GLU A 174 6.68 2.71 -4.83
N GLU A 175 6.27 3.97 -4.77
CA GLU A 175 6.67 4.96 -3.76
C GLU A 175 6.21 4.57 -2.34
N LEU A 176 5.04 3.93 -2.22
CA LEU A 176 4.46 3.47 -0.95
C LEU A 176 4.83 2.03 -0.57
N GLY A 177 5.58 1.33 -1.42
CA GLY A 177 6.00 -0.04 -1.11
C GLY A 177 4.96 -1.11 -1.40
N LEU A 178 3.91 -0.82 -2.18
CA LEU A 178 2.83 -1.74 -2.50
C LEU A 178 3.15 -2.55 -3.77
N VAL A 179 3.08 -3.88 -3.66
CA VAL A 179 3.13 -4.76 -4.84
C VAL A 179 1.77 -4.70 -5.54
N VAL A 180 1.75 -4.33 -6.82
CA VAL A 180 0.53 -4.40 -7.64
C VAL A 180 0.39 -5.78 -8.27
N TRP A 181 -0.79 -6.37 -8.18
CA TRP A 181 -1.10 -7.68 -8.76
C TRP A 181 -2.45 -7.67 -9.49
N VAL A 182 -2.60 -8.46 -10.55
CA VAL A 182 -3.88 -8.61 -11.24
C VAL A 182 -4.72 -9.68 -10.54
N LEU A 183 -6.01 -9.42 -10.31
CA LEU A 183 -6.94 -10.27 -9.55
C LEU A 183 -6.60 -11.76 -9.62
N GLY A 184 -6.40 -12.35 -8.44
CA GLY A 184 -6.02 -13.76 -8.30
C GLY A 184 -6.84 -14.49 -7.24
N LYS A 185 -6.41 -15.71 -6.92
CA LYS A 185 -6.98 -16.48 -5.80
C LYS A 185 -6.38 -15.99 -4.48
N GLY A 186 -7.21 -15.77 -3.47
CA GLY A 186 -6.80 -15.38 -2.11
C GLY A 186 -7.86 -14.59 -1.36
N GLU A 187 -7.64 -14.38 -0.06
CA GLU A 187 -8.41 -13.43 0.76
C GLU A 187 -7.96 -12.01 0.41
N GLU A 188 -8.91 -11.14 0.05
CA GLU A 188 -8.65 -9.74 -0.29
C GLU A 188 -9.68 -8.84 0.40
N ALA A 189 -9.21 -7.76 1.01
CA ALA A 189 -10.07 -6.73 1.58
C ALA A 189 -10.49 -5.74 0.48
N LYS A 190 -11.77 -5.39 0.37
CA LYS A 190 -12.24 -4.44 -0.66
C LYS A 190 -12.06 -3.00 -0.19
N ALA A 191 -11.38 -2.17 -0.96
CA ALA A 191 -11.07 -0.77 -0.60
C ALA A 191 -12.32 0.02 -0.15
N HIS A 192 -13.43 -0.06 -0.89
CA HIS A 192 -14.67 0.65 -0.58
C HIS A 192 -15.37 0.19 0.71
N MET A 193 -14.99 -0.97 1.26
CA MET A 193 -15.49 -1.44 2.57
C MET A 193 -14.58 -1.00 3.72
N LEU A 194 -13.31 -0.71 3.42
CA LEU A 194 -12.32 -0.25 4.39
C LEU A 194 -12.41 1.25 4.65
N LEU A 195 -12.71 2.03 3.61
CA LEU A 195 -12.84 3.48 3.68
C LEU A 195 -14.22 3.91 3.21
N GLN A 196 -14.92 4.70 4.01
CA GLN A 196 -16.19 5.36 3.63
C GLN A 196 -15.98 6.87 3.66
N GLY A 197 -16.08 7.53 2.50
CA GLY A 197 -15.76 8.95 2.38
C GLY A 197 -14.33 9.30 2.81
N GLY A 198 -13.37 8.39 2.60
CA GLY A 198 -11.98 8.51 3.04
C GLY A 198 -11.74 8.23 4.53
N ILE A 199 -12.78 7.85 5.29
CA ILE A 199 -12.67 7.58 6.73
C ILE A 199 -12.55 6.06 6.98
N PRO A 200 -11.57 5.61 7.79
CA PRO A 200 -11.45 4.21 8.19
C PRO A 200 -12.68 3.64 8.89
N THR A 201 -13.18 2.51 8.40
CA THR A 201 -14.29 1.77 9.01
C THR A 201 -13.83 0.80 10.08
N SER A 202 -14.75 0.19 10.83
CA SER A 202 -14.43 -0.90 11.75
C SER A 202 -13.76 -2.09 11.06
N LEU A 203 -14.10 -2.36 9.80
CA LEU A 203 -13.44 -3.41 9.01
C LEU A 203 -11.96 -3.08 8.77
N PHE A 204 -11.63 -1.81 8.52
CA PHE A 204 -10.23 -1.36 8.44
C PHE A 204 -9.48 -1.70 9.73
N TYR A 205 -10.02 -1.38 10.89
CA TYR A 205 -9.35 -1.67 12.16
C TYR A 205 -9.25 -3.16 12.46
N ARG A 206 -10.22 -3.97 12.00
CA ARG A 206 -10.14 -5.43 12.07
C ARG A 206 -8.95 -5.98 11.27
N TYR A 207 -8.71 -5.46 10.07
CA TYR A 207 -7.52 -5.82 9.29
C TYR A 207 -6.24 -5.23 9.90
N LYS A 208 -6.27 -3.98 10.37
CA LYS A 208 -5.14 -3.34 11.08
C LYS A 208 -4.67 -4.17 12.27
N ALA A 209 -5.61 -4.72 13.04
CA ALA A 209 -5.34 -5.61 14.17
C ALA A 209 -4.60 -6.89 13.79
N ARG A 210 -4.81 -7.39 12.57
CA ARG A 210 -4.17 -8.61 12.05
C ARG A 210 -2.86 -8.33 11.33
N TRP A 211 -2.77 -7.18 10.67
CA TRP A 211 -1.74 -6.90 9.67
C TRP A 211 -0.67 -5.92 10.14
N SER A 212 -1.04 -4.95 10.98
CA SER A 212 -0.12 -3.90 11.43
C SER A 212 0.63 -4.33 12.69
N THR A 213 1.89 -3.91 12.78
CA THR A 213 2.72 -4.00 13.99
C THR A 213 2.63 -2.73 14.83
N GLU A 214 2.02 -1.66 14.31
CA GLU A 214 1.80 -0.41 15.03
C GLU A 214 0.86 -0.66 16.22
N PRO A 215 1.26 -0.30 17.47
CA PRO A 215 0.38 -0.40 18.63
C PRO A 215 -0.87 0.46 18.47
N PHE A 216 -2.06 -0.13 18.65
CA PHE A 216 -3.32 0.62 18.69
C PHE A 216 -4.40 -0.13 19.46
N VAL A 217 -5.46 0.58 19.86
CA VAL A 217 -6.73 0.03 20.32
C VAL A 217 -7.88 0.81 19.68
N TYR A 218 -8.94 0.12 19.28
CA TYR A 218 -10.11 0.72 18.63
C TYR A 218 -11.41 0.07 19.12
N ILE A 219 -12.32 0.89 19.64
CA ILE A 219 -13.67 0.47 20.03
C ILE A 219 -14.59 0.54 18.81
N SER A 220 -15.14 -0.61 18.40
CA SER A 220 -15.96 -0.74 17.18
C SER A 220 -17.39 -0.28 17.44
N LEU A 221 -17.72 0.95 17.03
CA LEU A 221 -19.03 1.57 17.28
C LEU A 221 -20.21 0.78 16.69
N ASP A 222 -20.04 0.29 15.47
CA ASP A 222 -21.00 -0.55 14.74
C ASP A 222 -21.22 -1.94 15.37
N SER A 223 -20.33 -2.37 16.28
CA SER A 223 -20.47 -3.62 17.01
C SER A 223 -21.30 -3.49 18.28
N LEU A 224 -21.57 -2.26 18.74
CA LEU A 224 -22.34 -2.02 19.96
C LEU A 224 -23.77 -2.55 19.79
N ARG A 225 -24.12 -3.56 20.57
CA ARG A 225 -25.44 -4.20 20.49
C ARG A 225 -26.01 -4.40 21.87
N ARG A 226 -27.33 -4.19 21.98
CA ARG A 226 -28.09 -4.56 23.17
C ARG A 226 -28.48 -6.03 23.09
N GLU A 227 -28.14 -6.80 24.11
CA GLU A 227 -28.42 -8.22 24.24
C GLU A 227 -29.83 -8.47 24.82
N LYS A 228 -30.27 -9.73 24.82
CA LYS A 228 -31.65 -10.11 25.20
C LYS A 228 -31.98 -9.83 26.67
N ASP A 229 -30.98 -9.92 27.52
CA ASP A 229 -31.04 -9.62 28.96
C ASP A 229 -31.06 -8.10 29.24
N GLY A 230 -30.84 -7.27 28.22
CA GLY A 230 -30.80 -5.82 28.30
C GLY A 230 -29.42 -5.22 28.49
N ASN A 231 -28.38 -6.05 28.69
CA ASN A 231 -26.98 -5.65 28.73
C ASN A 231 -26.44 -5.35 27.33
N PHE A 232 -25.19 -4.91 27.23
CA PHE A 232 -24.54 -4.62 25.95
C PHE A 232 -23.37 -5.54 25.67
N SER A 233 -23.09 -5.74 24.39
CA SER A 233 -21.81 -6.25 23.90
C SER A 233 -21.15 -5.28 22.94
N ILE A 234 -19.82 -5.31 22.93
CA ILE A 234 -18.99 -4.49 22.06
C ILE A 234 -17.69 -5.21 21.70
N THR A 235 -17.23 -5.00 20.47
CA THR A 235 -15.96 -5.49 19.96
C THR A 235 -14.90 -4.40 20.04
N VAL A 236 -13.72 -4.78 20.49
CA VAL A 236 -12.50 -3.97 20.47
C VAL A 236 -11.49 -4.64 19.55
N TYR A 237 -10.90 -3.86 18.64
CA TYR A 237 -9.79 -4.30 17.80
C TYR A 237 -8.48 -3.73 18.32
N SER A 238 -7.42 -4.53 18.34
CA SER A 238 -6.09 -4.09 18.76
C SER A 238 -4.99 -4.96 18.16
N SER A 239 -3.83 -4.37 17.84
CA SER A 239 -2.61 -5.11 17.50
C SER A 239 -1.94 -5.77 18.70
N GLN A 240 -2.38 -5.45 19.93
CA GLN A 240 -1.83 -6.01 21.16
C GLN A 240 -2.46 -7.36 21.51
N LYS A 241 -1.74 -8.17 22.30
CA LYS A 241 -2.19 -9.51 22.73
C LYS A 241 -3.18 -9.52 23.89
N LYS A 242 -3.44 -8.34 24.45
CA LYS A 242 -4.20 -8.14 25.69
C LYS A 242 -5.00 -6.86 25.55
N ALA A 243 -6.25 -6.89 26.00
CA ALA A 243 -7.11 -5.71 26.06
C ALA A 243 -7.90 -5.73 27.37
N ALA A 244 -8.03 -4.57 28.00
CA ALA A 244 -8.88 -4.33 29.14
C ALA A 244 -10.00 -3.36 28.74
N LEU A 245 -11.22 -3.66 29.15
CA LEU A 245 -12.35 -2.74 29.03
C LEU A 245 -12.70 -2.21 30.42
N TYR A 246 -12.87 -0.91 30.51
CA TYR A 246 -13.37 -0.21 31.69
C TYR A 246 -14.75 0.35 31.39
N VAL A 247 -15.66 0.21 32.36
CA VAL A 247 -17.02 0.73 32.31
C VAL A 247 -17.15 1.76 33.41
N ASP A 248 -17.40 3.01 33.03
CA ASP A 248 -17.48 4.17 33.92
C ASP A 248 -16.25 4.32 34.84
N GLY A 249 -15.06 4.04 34.28
CA GLY A 249 -13.77 4.15 34.98
C GLY A 249 -13.42 2.96 35.87
N VAL A 250 -14.28 1.94 35.98
CA VAL A 250 -14.00 0.71 36.73
C VAL A 250 -13.64 -0.39 35.75
N LEU A 251 -12.59 -1.16 36.04
CA LEU A 251 -12.20 -2.31 35.23
C LEU A 251 -13.38 -3.29 35.16
N PHE A 252 -13.88 -3.53 33.96
CA PHE A 252 -14.98 -4.45 33.70
C PHE A 252 -14.45 -5.85 33.43
N GLU A 253 -13.57 -5.99 32.44
CA GLU A 253 -13.03 -7.28 32.05
C GLU A 253 -11.65 -7.10 31.38
N PHE A 254 -10.81 -8.11 31.56
CA PHE A 254 -9.53 -8.25 30.87
C PHE A 254 -9.56 -9.51 30.00
N GLN A 255 -9.14 -9.39 28.75
CA GLN A 255 -9.03 -10.51 27.82
C GLN A 255 -7.61 -10.61 27.25
N SER A 256 -7.15 -11.85 27.08
CA SER A 256 -5.95 -12.18 26.29
C SER A 256 -6.38 -12.85 25.00
N GLY A 257 -5.77 -12.48 23.88
CA GLY A 257 -6.21 -12.88 22.56
C GLY A 257 -5.35 -12.27 21.47
N GLN A 258 -5.87 -12.23 20.24
CA GLN A 258 -5.18 -11.62 19.11
C GLN A 258 -6.18 -10.91 18.20
N GLY A 259 -6.00 -9.60 18.04
CA GLY A 259 -6.68 -8.81 17.02
C GLY A 259 -8.11 -8.37 17.36
N GLU A 260 -8.94 -9.25 17.88
CA GLU A 260 -10.38 -9.05 18.11
C GLU A 260 -10.76 -9.52 19.52
N PHE A 261 -11.38 -8.63 20.31
CA PHE A 261 -11.80 -8.86 21.69
C PHE A 261 -13.28 -8.52 21.81
N ILE A 262 -14.10 -9.45 22.31
CA ILE A 262 -15.56 -9.26 22.39
C ILE A 262 -15.95 -9.26 23.86
N PHE A 263 -16.37 -8.10 24.35
CA PHE A 263 -16.87 -7.92 25.70
C PHE A 263 -18.39 -8.03 25.68
N ARG A 264 -18.95 -8.83 26.60
CA ARG A 264 -20.38 -9.15 26.67
C ARG A 264 -20.91 -8.83 28.07
N GLU A 265 -22.23 -8.84 28.20
CA GLU A 265 -22.90 -8.63 29.50
C GLU A 265 -22.52 -7.30 30.17
N ILE A 266 -22.19 -6.28 29.38
CA ILE A 266 -21.82 -4.95 29.88
C ILE A 266 -23.07 -4.29 30.49
N PRO A 267 -23.04 -3.96 31.79
CA PRO A 267 -24.21 -3.40 32.45
C PRO A 267 -24.48 -1.98 31.98
N PHE A 268 -25.74 -1.67 31.71
CA PHE A 268 -26.19 -0.33 31.32
C PHE A 268 -27.25 0.20 32.27
N SER A 269 -26.80 0.65 33.45
CA SER A 269 -27.67 1.14 34.53
C SER A 269 -27.86 2.67 34.54
N LYS A 270 -27.02 3.42 33.82
CA LYS A 270 -27.00 4.90 33.81
C LYS A 270 -27.58 5.49 32.52
N LEU A 271 -27.76 6.81 32.52
CA LEU A 271 -28.19 7.59 31.34
C LEU A 271 -27.15 7.64 30.22
N PHE A 272 -25.89 7.39 30.55
CA PHE A 272 -24.79 7.27 29.62
C PHE A 272 -23.85 6.14 30.06
N LEU A 273 -23.09 5.60 29.12
CA LEU A 273 -22.07 4.58 29.32
C LEU A 273 -20.74 5.14 28.86
N CYS A 274 -19.76 5.19 29.75
CA CYS A 274 -18.38 5.49 29.36
C CYS A 274 -17.59 4.20 29.24
N LEU A 275 -17.18 3.86 28.02
CA LEU A 275 -16.33 2.72 27.71
C LEU A 275 -14.92 3.22 27.46
N THR A 276 -13.95 2.66 28.19
CA THR A 276 -12.53 2.90 27.90
C THR A 276 -11.87 1.56 27.62
N ALA A 277 -11.25 1.44 26.46
CA ALA A 277 -10.45 0.28 26.09
C ALA A 277 -8.97 0.63 26.22
N GLU A 278 -8.21 -0.25 26.85
CA GLU A 278 -6.77 -0.15 27.02
C GLU A 278 -6.11 -1.39 26.43
N ALA A 279 -5.07 -1.19 25.62
CA ALA A 279 -4.26 -2.27 25.09
C ALA A 279 -2.80 -1.80 24.97
N GLY A 280 -1.91 -2.37 25.80
CA GLY A 280 -0.55 -1.88 25.94
C GLY A 280 -0.55 -0.45 26.48
N GLU A 281 0.15 0.46 25.80
CA GLU A 281 0.17 1.90 26.15
C GLU A 281 -0.93 2.70 25.42
N CYS A 282 -1.77 2.03 24.62
CA CYS A 282 -2.81 2.68 23.84
C CYS A 282 -4.15 2.66 24.60
N THR A 283 -4.85 3.78 24.59
CA THR A 283 -6.19 3.92 25.17
C THR A 283 -7.16 4.59 24.21
N MET A 284 -8.41 4.16 24.20
CA MET A 284 -9.51 4.84 23.50
C MET A 284 -10.72 4.89 24.42
N SER A 285 -11.39 6.03 24.46
CA SER A 285 -12.63 6.19 25.20
C SER A 285 -13.80 6.51 24.28
N LEU A 286 -14.97 5.99 24.61
CA LEU A 286 -16.23 6.17 23.93
C LEU A 286 -17.32 6.45 24.97
N THR A 287 -18.10 7.50 24.77
CA THR A 287 -19.28 7.77 25.59
C THR A 287 -20.54 7.59 24.76
N VAL A 288 -21.45 6.73 25.24
CA VAL A 288 -22.75 6.47 24.60
C VAL A 288 -23.85 7.03 25.48
N HIS A 289 -24.69 7.90 24.94
CA HIS A 289 -25.83 8.47 25.66
C HIS A 289 -27.12 7.76 25.28
N LYS A 290 -27.97 7.50 26.27
CA LYS A 290 -29.34 7.06 26.04
C LYS A 290 -30.20 8.25 25.63
N THR A 291 -30.77 8.19 24.43
CA THR A 291 -31.82 9.13 24.01
C THR A 291 -33.20 8.49 24.22
N PHE A 292 -34.15 9.25 24.75
CA PHE A 292 -35.51 8.79 25.07
C PHE A 292 -36.50 8.99 23.91
N THR A 293 -36.04 9.42 22.74
CA THR A 293 -36.88 9.53 21.55
C THR A 293 -37.14 8.13 20.99
N LYS A 294 -38.42 7.72 20.97
CA LYS A 294 -38.88 6.56 20.19
C LYS A 294 -38.38 6.73 18.76
N ALA A 295 -37.57 5.78 18.27
CA ALA A 295 -37.21 5.71 16.86
C ALA A 295 -38.50 5.52 16.05
N SER A 296 -38.97 6.56 15.39
CA SER A 296 -39.81 6.40 14.20
C SER A 296 -38.93 5.77 13.12
N LEU A 297 -39.47 4.73 12.49
CA LEU A 297 -38.91 4.03 11.33
C LEU A 297 -38.30 5.03 10.33
N PHE A 298 -36.98 4.99 10.17
CA PHE A 298 -36.32 5.45 8.95
C PHE A 298 -35.57 4.24 8.37
N HIS A 299 -36.35 3.40 7.70
CA HIS A 299 -35.88 2.75 6.48
C HIS A 299 -36.25 3.69 5.32
N ASP A 300 -35.26 3.87 4.45
CA ASP A 300 -35.34 4.28 3.05
C ASP A 300 -35.56 5.75 2.65
N ASN A 301 -34.59 6.16 1.80
CA ASN A 301 -34.66 7.15 0.73
C ASN A 301 -34.69 8.64 1.09
N TYR A 302 -33.55 9.28 0.85
CA TYR A 302 -33.50 10.70 0.49
C TYR A 302 -33.97 10.87 -0.97
N PRO A 303 -35.06 11.60 -1.23
CA PRO A 303 -35.11 12.51 -2.36
C PRO A 303 -34.85 13.92 -1.85
N LEU A 304 -33.78 14.53 -2.37
CA LEU A 304 -33.58 15.97 -2.30
C LEU A 304 -34.65 16.62 -3.18
N GLU A 305 -35.66 17.25 -2.57
CA GLU A 305 -36.43 18.28 -3.25
C GLU A 305 -35.87 19.65 -2.90
N CYS A 306 -35.15 20.24 -3.86
CA CYS A 306 -34.93 21.67 -3.93
C CYS A 306 -36.27 22.38 -4.13
N SER A 307 -36.54 23.42 -3.34
CA SER A 307 -37.53 24.44 -3.71
C SER A 307 -36.89 25.83 -3.61
N SER A 308 -36.82 26.45 -4.80
CA SER A 308 -36.90 27.87 -5.17
C SER A 308 -36.72 28.94 -4.09
#